data_AF-A0A7Y1T9W6-F1
#
_entry.id   AF-A0A7Y1T9W6-F1
#
_cell.length_a   1.000
_cell.length_b   1.000
_cell.length_c   1.000
_cell.angle_alpha   90.00
_cell.angle_beta   90.00
_cell.angle_gamma   90.00
#
_symmetry.space_group_name_H-M   'P 1'
#
loop_
_entity.id
_entity.type
_entity.pdbx_description
1 polymer ?
#
loop_
_entity_poly.entity_id
_entity_poly.type
_entity_poly.pdbx_seq_one_letter_code
_entity_poly.pdbx_strand_id
1 'polypeptide(L)'
;VKVIAGIHHGRQDTAGPVAGISTQPLFFDIRLEKDAIFEHSLPSAHNAFAYIYEGRAELGTGTDAAELPAQTVGVLSPGDSLRIKALADHTQLILLAGKAIGEPIEQRGPFVMNTRAEIEQAIADYQNGTLATVASKGA
;
A
#
# COMPACT_ATOMS: atom_id res chain seq x y z
N VAL A 1 14.03 3.51 -5.81
CA VAL A 1 12.87 3.26 -4.91
C VAL A 1 12.66 4.50 -4.07
N LYS A 2 11.46 5.07 -4.08
CA LYS A 2 11.06 6.14 -3.15
C LYS A 2 10.27 5.49 -2.02
N VAL A 3 10.60 5.86 -0.78
CA VAL A 3 10.00 5.27 0.42
C VAL A 3 9.04 6.29 1.04
N ILE A 4 7.74 6.02 0.97
CA ILE A 4 6.70 6.86 1.57
C ILE A 4 6.46 6.44 3.02
N ALA A 5 6.32 5.13 3.26
CA ALA A 5 6.17 4.51 4.58
C ALA A 5 6.97 3.18 4.64
N GLY A 6 7.41 2.80 5.84
CA GLY A 6 8.24 1.61 6.07
C GLY A 6 9.73 1.86 5.86
N ILE A 7 10.52 0.79 5.78
CA ILE A 7 11.98 0.83 5.60
C ILE A 7 12.36 -0.04 4.40
N HIS A 8 13.07 0.55 3.45
CA HIS A 8 13.68 -0.20 2.35
C HIS A 8 15.14 -0.51 2.69
N HIS A 9 15.45 -1.80 2.84
CA HIS A 9 16.80 -2.33 3.08
C HIS A 9 17.55 -2.53 1.75
N GLY A 10 18.13 -1.45 1.23
CA GLY A 10 18.93 -1.46 0.00
C GLY A 10 20.44 -1.46 0.29
N ARG A 11 21.22 -0.76 -0.55
CA ARG A 11 22.65 -0.48 -0.25
C ARG A 11 22.85 0.31 1.04
N GLN A 12 21.84 1.12 1.36
CA GLN A 12 21.69 1.84 2.61
C GLN A 12 20.21 1.78 2.98
N ASP A 13 19.93 1.62 4.27
CA ASP A 13 18.58 1.66 4.78
C ASP A 13 17.96 3.03 4.53
N THR A 14 16.77 3.03 3.92
CA THR A 14 16.01 4.25 3.65
C THR A 14 14.64 4.12 4.33
N ALA A 15 14.38 4.97 5.32
CA ALA A 15 13.10 5.04 6.02
C ALA A 15 12.18 6.09 5.38
N GLY A 16 10.90 5.79 5.31
CA GLY A 16 9.88 6.74 4.86
C GLY A 16 9.55 7.78 5.93
N PRO A 17 9.11 8.99 5.55
CA PRO A 17 8.74 10.04 6.49
C PRO A 17 7.45 9.71 7.27
N VAL A 18 6.61 8.79 6.76
CA VAL A 18 5.39 8.35 7.44
C VAL A 18 5.71 7.22 8.42
N ALA A 19 5.51 7.48 9.71
CA ALA A 19 5.82 6.56 10.80
C ALA A 19 4.70 6.56 11.87
N GLY A 20 4.78 5.63 12.84
CA GLY A 20 3.87 5.59 13.99
C GLY A 20 2.48 5.01 13.73
N ILE A 21 2.28 4.38 12.57
CA ILE A 21 0.99 3.76 12.20
C ILE A 21 0.97 2.31 12.70
N SER A 22 -0.11 1.94 13.41
CA SER A 22 -0.27 0.63 14.07
C SER A 22 -0.24 -0.57 13.11
N THR A 23 -0.68 -0.37 11.87
CA THR A 23 -0.65 -1.39 10.80
C THR A 23 0.74 -1.60 10.21
N GLN A 24 1.75 -0.85 10.63
CA GLN A 24 3.13 -0.94 10.14
C GLN A 24 3.19 -0.93 8.60
N PRO A 25 2.64 0.10 7.95
CA PRO A 25 2.51 0.11 6.51
C PRO A 25 3.86 0.25 5.83
N LEU A 26 3.99 -0.44 4.72
CA LEU A 26 5.01 -0.27 3.71
C LEU A 26 4.35 0.35 2.49
N PHE A 27 4.91 1.46 2.00
CA PHE A 27 4.46 2.11 0.79
C PHE A 27 5.68 2.60 0.01
N PHE A 28 6.01 1.87 -1.06
CA PHE A 28 7.10 2.23 -1.96
C PHE A 28 6.58 2.60 -3.35
N ASP A 29 7.18 3.63 -3.94
CA ASP A 29 7.10 3.92 -5.38
C ASP A 29 8.41 3.44 -6.04
N ILE A 30 8.31 2.43 -6.90
CA ILE A 30 9.42 1.67 -7.46
C ILE A 30 9.48 1.95 -8.97
N ARG A 31 10.69 2.27 -9.44
CA ARG A 31 11.00 2.49 -10.86
C ARG A 31 12.13 1.57 -11.25
N LEU A 32 11.95 0.84 -12.34
CA LEU A 32 12.86 -0.17 -12.83
C LEU A 32 13.03 -0.01 -14.35
N GLU A 33 14.27 -0.13 -14.80
CA GLU A 33 14.57 -0.30 -16.22
C GLU A 33 14.42 -1.76 -16.63
N LYS A 34 14.35 -2.04 -17.94
CA LYS A 34 14.16 -3.39 -18.44
C LYS A 34 15.20 -4.37 -17.86
N ASP A 35 14.73 -5.56 -17.52
CA ASP A 35 15.49 -6.65 -16.90
C ASP A 35 16.04 -6.35 -15.48
N ALA A 36 15.83 -5.15 -14.94
CA ALA A 36 16.14 -4.86 -13.54
C ALA A 36 15.25 -5.68 -12.61
N ILE A 37 15.85 -6.15 -11.53
CA ILE A 37 15.20 -6.98 -10.50
C ILE A 37 15.17 -6.18 -9.20
N PHE A 38 14.00 -6.15 -8.58
CA PHE A 38 13.80 -5.66 -7.23
C PHE A 38 13.41 -6.83 -6.33
N GLU A 39 14.11 -6.97 -5.21
CA GLU A 39 13.80 -7.93 -4.17
C GLU A 39 13.61 -7.22 -2.85
N HIS A 40 12.60 -7.65 -2.09
CA HIS A 40 12.33 -7.09 -0.78
C HIS A 40 11.72 -8.13 0.14
N SER A 41 12.23 -8.20 1.37
CA SER A 41 11.62 -9.00 2.43
C SER A 41 10.34 -8.35 2.90
N LEU A 42 9.27 -9.13 2.99
CA LEU A 42 7.97 -8.69 3.51
C LEU A 42 7.68 -9.47 4.80
N PRO A 43 7.18 -8.82 5.86
CA PRO A 43 6.72 -9.58 7.02
C PRO A 43 5.56 -10.49 6.63
N SER A 44 5.62 -11.77 7.01
CA SER A 44 4.60 -12.78 6.66
C SER A 44 3.18 -12.46 7.17
N ALA A 45 3.08 -11.62 8.19
CA ALA A 45 1.79 -11.18 8.75
C ALA A 45 1.16 -10.02 7.97
N HIS A 46 1.83 -9.49 6.95
CA HIS A 46 1.32 -8.39 6.14
C HIS A 46 0.53 -8.90 4.93
N ASN A 47 -0.62 -8.30 4.69
CA ASN A 47 -1.25 -8.36 3.38
C ASN A 47 -0.48 -7.42 2.45
N ALA A 48 -0.20 -7.86 1.23
CA ALA A 48 0.58 -7.07 0.28
C ALA A 48 0.03 -7.16 -1.15
N PHE A 49 0.20 -6.08 -1.91
CA PHE A 49 -0.07 -6.04 -3.34
C PHE A 49 0.85 -5.06 -4.04
N ALA A 50 1.05 -5.28 -5.33
CA ALA A 50 1.77 -4.36 -6.20
C ALA A 50 0.84 -3.87 -7.32
N TYR A 51 0.82 -2.56 -7.56
CA TYR A 51 0.08 -1.93 -8.65
C TYR A 51 1.04 -1.36 -9.68
N ILE A 52 1.03 -1.91 -10.89
CA ILE A 52 1.86 -1.43 -11.99
C ILE A 52 1.08 -0.34 -12.70
N TYR A 53 1.56 0.90 -12.65
CA TYR A 53 0.89 2.02 -13.31
C TYR A 53 1.55 2.40 -14.64
N GLU A 54 2.79 1.97 -14.89
CA GLU A 54 3.49 2.12 -16.16
C GLU A 54 4.38 0.91 -16.46
N GLY A 55 4.50 0.54 -17.73
CA GLY A 55 5.33 -0.58 -18.18
C GLY A 55 4.70 -1.96 -17.93
N ARG A 56 5.54 -2.95 -17.65
CA ARG A 56 5.11 -4.33 -17.36
C ARG A 56 6.17 -5.06 -16.52
N ALA A 57 5.74 -5.95 -15.63
CA ALA A 57 6.65 -6.67 -14.74
C ALA A 57 6.19 -8.11 -14.50
N GLU A 58 7.14 -8.98 -14.21
CA GLU A 58 6.92 -10.29 -13.63
C GLU A 58 7.03 -10.18 -12.10
N LEU A 59 6.03 -10.67 -11.37
CA LEU A 59 5.99 -10.72 -9.91
C LEU A 59 6.08 -12.18 -9.45
N GLY A 60 6.92 -12.44 -8.44
CA GLY A 60 7.11 -13.77 -7.86
C GLY A 60 8.31 -14.52 -8.43
N THR A 61 8.36 -15.82 -8.14
CA THR A 61 9.44 -16.73 -8.57
C THR A 61 8.88 -18.09 -8.94
N GLY A 62 9.54 -18.79 -9.86
CA GLY A 62 9.18 -20.17 -10.20
C GLY A 62 7.81 -20.27 -10.88
N THR A 63 7.03 -21.29 -10.53
CA THR A 63 5.72 -21.56 -11.14
C THR A 63 4.64 -20.56 -10.74
N ASP A 64 4.85 -19.84 -9.63
CA ASP A 64 3.89 -18.86 -9.11
C ASP A 64 4.18 -17.44 -9.63
N ALA A 65 5.18 -17.30 -10.50
CA ALA A 65 5.49 -16.03 -11.13
C ALA A 65 4.41 -15.64 -12.15
N ALA A 66 4.00 -14.37 -12.12
CA ALA A 66 2.98 -13.84 -13.01
C ALA A 66 3.47 -12.58 -13.72
N GLU A 67 3.38 -12.56 -15.04
CA GLU A 67 3.57 -11.34 -15.83
C GLU A 67 2.31 -10.47 -15.76
N LEU A 68 2.49 -9.21 -15.38
CA LEU A 68 1.44 -8.23 -15.22
C LEU A 68 1.71 -7.01 -16.10
N PRO A 69 0.74 -6.58 -16.93
CA PRO A 69 0.82 -5.34 -17.68
C PRO A 69 0.55 -4.13 -16.78
N ALA A 70 0.76 -2.93 -17.31
CA ALA A 70 0.30 -1.69 -16.69
C ALA A 70 -1.21 -1.75 -16.37
N GLN A 71 -1.60 -0.91 -15.40
CA GLN A 71 -2.96 -0.77 -14.88
C GLN A 71 -3.49 -2.04 -14.22
N THR A 72 -2.60 -2.91 -13.73
CA THR A 72 -2.96 -4.17 -13.07
C THR A 72 -2.47 -4.20 -11.63
N VAL A 73 -3.26 -4.82 -10.76
CA VAL A 73 -2.90 -5.12 -9.36
C VAL A 73 -2.55 -6.60 -9.25
N GLY A 74 -1.34 -6.90 -8.76
CA GLY A 74 -0.95 -8.22 -8.31
C GLY A 74 -1.14 -8.33 -6.80
N VAL A 75 -2.14 -9.08 -6.35
CA VAL A 75 -2.31 -9.42 -4.92
C VAL A 75 -1.33 -10.54 -4.58
N LEU A 76 -0.54 -10.34 -3.53
CA LEU A 76 0.52 -11.27 -3.15
C LEU A 76 -0.01 -12.30 -2.17
N SER A 77 0.32 -13.55 -2.41
CA SER A 77 0.15 -14.61 -1.43
C SER A 77 1.05 -14.38 -0.21
N PRO A 78 0.70 -14.94 0.97
CA PRO A 78 1.59 -14.89 2.13
C PRO A 78 2.99 -15.43 1.80
N GLY A 79 4.01 -14.71 2.26
CA GLY A 79 5.41 -15.08 2.05
C GLY A 79 6.36 -14.05 2.64
N ASP A 80 7.62 -14.43 2.75
CA ASP A 80 8.64 -13.62 3.44
C ASP A 80 9.42 -12.70 2.50
N SER A 81 9.19 -12.82 1.19
CA SER A 81 9.90 -12.06 0.17
C SER A 81 9.08 -11.87 -1.09
N LEU A 82 9.28 -10.72 -1.74
CA LEU A 82 8.77 -10.43 -3.06
C LEU A 82 9.94 -10.19 -4.01
N ARG A 83 9.86 -10.83 -5.17
CA ARG A 83 10.70 -10.53 -6.33
C ARG A 83 9.85 -9.90 -7.43
N ILE A 84 10.36 -8.83 -8.02
CA ILE A 84 9.79 -8.15 -9.17
C ILE A 84 10.88 -8.04 -10.23
N LYS A 85 10.59 -8.46 -11.46
CA LYS A 85 11.44 -8.24 -12.62
C LYS A 85 10.74 -7.33 -13.62
N ALA A 86 11.36 -6.22 -14.01
CA ALA A 86 10.84 -5.37 -15.07
C ALA A 86 11.03 -6.05 -16.44
N LEU A 87 9.96 -6.08 -17.23
CA LEU A 87 9.93 -6.70 -18.56
C LEU A 87 9.88 -5.65 -19.69
N ALA A 88 9.85 -4.36 -19.34
CA ALA A 88 9.88 -3.20 -20.23
C ALA A 88 10.71 -2.09 -19.58
N ASP A 89 11.18 -1.15 -20.40
CA ASP A 89 11.83 0.08 -19.91
C ASP A 89 10.83 0.97 -19.19
N HIS A 90 11.32 1.77 -18.24
CA HIS A 90 10.51 2.69 -17.44
C HIS A 90 9.29 2.03 -16.77
N THR A 91 9.42 0.78 -16.31
CA THR A 91 8.37 0.14 -15.51
C THR A 91 8.27 0.82 -14.15
N GLN A 92 7.08 1.30 -13.81
CA GLN A 92 6.80 1.97 -12.55
C GLN A 92 5.62 1.33 -11.82
N LEU A 93 5.78 1.10 -10.52
CA LEU A 93 4.78 0.43 -9.71
C LEU A 93 4.79 0.93 -8.26
N ILE A 94 3.65 0.74 -7.60
CA ILE A 94 3.49 0.95 -6.17
C ILE A 94 3.49 -0.42 -5.49
N LEU A 95 4.32 -0.59 -4.46
CA LEU A 95 4.24 -1.72 -3.54
C LEU A 95 3.61 -1.25 -2.22
N LEU A 96 2.50 -1.89 -1.84
CA LEU A 96 1.81 -1.64 -0.58
C LEU A 96 1.76 -2.93 0.24
N ALA A 97 2.13 -2.84 1.51
CA ALA A 97 1.94 -3.92 2.46
C ALA A 97 1.56 -3.38 3.84
N GLY A 98 0.80 -4.15 4.62
CA GLY A 98 0.43 -3.75 5.98
C GLY A 98 -0.12 -4.91 6.77
N LYS A 99 0.08 -4.87 8.10
CA LYS A 99 -0.53 -5.80 9.02
C LYS A 99 -2.05 -5.65 8.96
N ALA A 100 -2.75 -6.78 8.87
CA ALA A 100 -4.21 -6.80 8.95
C ALA A 100 -4.68 -6.16 10.27
N ILE A 101 -5.66 -5.26 10.19
CA ILE A 101 -6.25 -4.59 11.37
C ILE A 101 -6.98 -5.61 12.25
N GLY A 102 -7.67 -6.57 11.63
CA GLY A 102 -8.39 -7.63 12.35
C GLY A 102 -9.71 -7.17 12.98
N GLU A 103 -10.21 -6.00 12.59
CA GLU A 103 -11.48 -5.45 13.05
C GLU A 103 -12.53 -5.51 11.93
N PRO A 104 -13.83 -5.51 12.27
CA PRO A 104 -14.89 -5.38 11.27
C PRO A 104 -14.78 -4.07 10.50
N ILE A 105 -15.20 -4.10 9.23
CA ILE A 105 -15.22 -2.95 8.33
C ILE A 105 -16.66 -2.73 7.86
N GLU A 106 -17.21 -1.57 8.19
CA GLU A 106 -18.50 -1.07 7.70
C GLU A 106 -18.23 0.22 6.91
N GLN A 107 -18.58 0.24 5.62
CA GLN A 107 -18.31 1.38 4.75
C GLN A 107 -19.59 1.92 4.12
N ARG A 108 -19.76 3.25 4.15
CA ARG A 108 -20.81 3.95 3.41
C ARG A 108 -20.31 5.28 2.88
N GLY A 109 -20.09 5.34 1.57
CA GLY A 109 -19.56 6.54 0.91
C GLY A 109 -18.16 6.89 1.44
N PRO A 110 -17.93 8.11 1.96
CA PRO A 110 -16.63 8.52 2.49
C PRO A 110 -16.34 8.02 3.90
N PHE A 111 -17.29 7.36 4.57
CA PHE A 111 -17.15 6.92 5.96
C PHE A 111 -16.82 5.42 6.03
N VAL A 112 -15.83 5.09 6.85
CA VAL A 112 -15.43 3.71 7.18
C VAL A 112 -15.34 3.63 8.71
N MET A 113 -16.15 2.78 9.32
CA MET A 113 -16.19 2.54 10.77
C MET A 113 -16.23 1.03 11.05
N ASN A 114 -16.35 0.61 12.31
CA ASN A 114 -16.41 -0.80 12.68
C ASN A 114 -17.84 -1.33 12.78
N THR A 115 -18.84 -0.47 13.01
CA THR A 115 -20.25 -0.88 13.15
C THR A 115 -21.22 -0.01 12.36
N ARG A 116 -22.42 -0.55 12.11
CA ARG A 116 -23.50 0.19 11.45
C ARG A 116 -23.93 1.43 12.23
N ALA A 117 -24.00 1.34 13.55
CA ALA A 117 -24.37 2.45 14.42
C ALA A 117 -23.36 3.60 14.33
N GLU A 118 -22.07 3.30 14.28
CA GLU A 118 -21.01 4.30 14.09
C GLU A 118 -21.10 4.98 12.72
N ILE A 119 -21.46 4.25 11.65
CA ILE A 119 -21.71 4.85 10.34
C ILE A 119 -22.91 5.81 10.38
N GLU A 120 -23.99 5.43 11.04
CA GLU A 120 -25.18 6.29 11.19
C GLU A 120 -24.86 7.55 11.99
N GLN A 121 -24.06 7.43 13.05
CA GLN A 121 -23.55 8.55 13.82
C GLN A 121 -22.66 9.47 12.97
N ALA A 122 -21.68 8.93 12.23
CA ALA A 122 -20.78 9.73 11.39
C ALA A 122 -21.53 10.52 10.31
N ILE A 123 -22.57 9.93 9.72
CA ILE A 123 -23.44 10.62 8.75
C ILE A 123 -24.22 11.75 9.43
N ALA A 124 -24.80 11.51 10.61
CA ALA A 124 -25.50 12.54 11.36
C ALA A 124 -24.55 13.69 11.75
N ASP A 125 -23.34 13.37 12.23
CA ASP A 125 -22.33 14.38 12.58
C ASP A 125 -21.90 15.20 11.37
N TYR A 126 -21.76 14.58 10.20
CA TYR A 126 -21.46 15.31 8.98
C TYR A 126 -22.61 16.25 8.58
N GLN A 127 -23.85 15.76 8.61
CA GLN A 127 -25.04 16.55 8.28
C GLN A 127 -25.25 17.73 9.24
N ASN A 128 -24.89 17.55 10.51
CA ASN A 128 -24.99 18.57 11.55
C ASN A 128 -23.76 19.48 11.63
N GLY A 129 -22.73 19.25 10.82
CA GLY A 129 -21.48 20.02 10.84
C GLY A 129 -20.62 19.81 12.09
N THR A 130 -20.83 18.72 12.84
CA THR A 130 -20.11 18.38 14.08
C THR A 130 -19.03 17.32 13.89
N LEU A 131 -18.90 16.75 12.69
CA LEU A 131 -17.93 15.68 12.40
C LEU A 131 -16.48 16.02 12.76
N ALA A 132 -16.07 17.27 12.51
CA ALA A 132 -14.75 17.76 12.84
C ALA A 132 -14.82 19.23 13.26
N THR A 133 -14.15 19.57 14.35
CA THR A 133 -13.99 20.98 14.74
C THR A 133 -12.90 21.59 13.88
N VAL A 134 -13.25 22.52 13.00
CA VAL A 134 -12.24 23.29 12.24
C VAL A 134 -11.65 24.33 13.18
N ALA A 135 -10.39 24.15 13.58
CA ALA A 135 -9.66 25.20 14.25
C ALA A 135 -9.47 26.37 13.27
N SER A 136 -10.12 27.51 13.52
CA SER A 136 -9.81 28.74 12.80
C SER A 136 -8.39 29.16 13.18
N LYS A 137 -7.48 29.18 12.21
CA LYS A 137 -6.25 29.96 12.37
C LYS A 137 -6.67 31.42 12.43
N GLY A 138 -6.54 32.03 13.61
CA GLY A 138 -6.62 33.48 13.76
C GLY A 138 -5.65 34.15 12.79
N ALA A 139 -6.11 35.26 12.19
CA ALA A 139 -5.36 36.09 11.26
C ALA A 139 -4.05 36.62 11.84
#